data_AF-A0A7S2D1S8-F1
#
_entry.id   AF-A0A7S2D1S8-F1
#
_cell.length_a   1.000
_cell.length_b   1.000
_cell.length_c   1.000
_cell.angle_alpha   90.00
_cell.angle_beta   90.00
_cell.angle_gamma   90.00
#
_symmetry.space_group_name_H-M   'P 1'
#
loop_
_entity.id
_entity.type
_entity.pdbx_description
1 polymer ?
#
loop_
_entity_poly.entity_id
_entity_poly.type
_entity_poly.pdbx_seq_one_letter_code
_entity_poly.pdbx_strand_id
1 'polypeptide(L)'
;MTARIASILCVLGLLASPLEADRVDELSFGAPFDYVDSSGTRLPSSQWKNGGVTDVSKSFIRLTPDRQSKKGAIWSRKAVGVDTFSSVFKFRISGQGKKFLWG
;
A
#
# COMPACT_ATOMS: atom_id res chain seq x y z
N MET A 1 24.41 8.88 45.98
CA MET A 1 23.88 9.72 44.88
C MET A 1 23.69 8.93 43.57
N THR A 2 24.59 8.00 43.26
CA THR A 2 24.57 7.12 42.06
C THR A 2 23.37 6.16 41.97
N ALA A 3 22.96 5.54 43.08
CA ALA A 3 21.85 4.57 43.07
C ALA A 3 20.50 5.18 42.66
N ARG A 4 20.21 6.43 43.05
CA ARG A 4 18.97 7.12 42.68
C ARG A 4 18.91 7.47 41.20
N ILE A 5 20.05 7.85 40.62
CA ILE A 5 20.15 8.15 39.18
C ILE A 5 19.94 6.87 38.36
N ALA A 6 20.51 5.75 38.81
CA ALA A 6 20.29 4.45 38.17
C ALA A 6 18.82 4.01 38.22
N SER A 7 18.13 4.20 39.36
CA SER A 7 16.69 3.90 39.48
C SER A 7 15.83 4.76 38.56
N ILE A 8 16.14 6.06 38.45
CA ILE A 8 15.41 6.98 37.57
C ILE A 8 15.60 6.59 36.09
N LEU A 9 16.83 6.23 35.69
CA LEU A 9 17.12 5.76 34.33
C LEU A 9 16.40 4.45 33.99
N CYS A 10 16.34 3.48 34.93
CA CYS A 10 15.58 2.25 34.72
C CYS A 10 14.07 2.51 34.56
N VAL A 11 13.48 3.38 35.36
CA VAL A 11 12.06 3.72 35.27
C VAL A 11 11.74 4.44 33.97
N LEU A 12 12.61 5.36 33.52
CA LEU A 12 12.46 6.03 32.23
C LEU A 12 12.55 5.05 31.05
N GLY A 13 13.46 4.07 31.10
CA GLY A 13 13.55 3.02 30.09
C GLY A 13 12.32 2.11 30.02
N LEU A 14 11.69 1.83 31.17
CA LEU A 14 10.45 1.03 31.26
C LEU A 14 9.21 1.77 30.76
N LEU A 15 9.19 3.11 30.83
CA LEU A 15 8.08 3.94 30.35
C LEU A 15 8.19 4.30 28.86
N ALA A 16 9.37 4.12 28.26
CA ALA A 16 9.58 4.33 26.83
C ALA A 16 9.15 3.08 26.05
N SER A 17 7.87 2.98 25.69
CA SER A 17 7.45 2.03 24.64
C SER A 17 7.99 2.52 23.29
N PRO A 18 8.92 1.80 22.62
CA PRO A 18 9.32 2.18 21.28
C PRO A 18 8.10 2.04 20.35
N LEU A 19 7.73 3.12 19.67
CA LEU A 19 6.79 3.05 18.56
C LEU A 19 7.57 2.52 17.35
N GLU A 20 7.65 1.20 17.22
CA GLU A 20 8.29 0.55 16.10
C GLU A 20 7.32 0.53 14.91
N ALA A 21 7.62 1.37 13.91
CA ALA A 21 6.90 1.38 12.65
C ALA A 21 7.74 0.62 11.63
N ASP A 22 7.47 -0.67 11.48
CA ASP A 22 8.11 -1.49 10.45
C ASP A 22 7.25 -1.55 9.19
N ARG A 23 7.91 -1.63 8.04
CA ARG A 23 7.23 -1.77 6.75
C ARG A 23 6.76 -3.22 6.59
N VAL A 24 5.45 -3.40 6.43
CA VAL A 24 4.89 -4.71 6.14
C VAL A 24 5.04 -5.02 4.65
N ASP A 25 6.10 -5.75 4.29
CA ASP A 25 6.44 -6.04 2.89
C ASP A 25 5.37 -6.87 2.16
N GLU A 26 4.70 -7.78 2.85
CA GLU A 26 3.59 -8.55 2.27
C GLU A 26 2.38 -7.68 1.88
N LEU A 27 2.21 -6.55 2.56
CA LEU A 27 1.18 -5.53 2.31
C LEU A 27 1.73 -4.34 1.51
N SER A 28 2.87 -4.51 0.85
CA SER A 28 3.50 -3.49 0.03
C SER A 28 3.75 -4.01 -1.38
N PHE A 29 3.75 -3.10 -2.36
CA PHE A 29 4.20 -3.40 -3.73
C PHE A 29 4.79 -2.16 -4.39
N GLY A 30 5.64 -2.36 -5.39
CA GLY A 30 6.24 -1.30 -6.19
C GLY A 30 6.76 -1.84 -7.52
N ALA A 31 6.93 -0.94 -8.50
CA ALA A 31 7.55 -1.30 -9.76
C ALA A 31 9.05 -1.63 -9.56
N PRO A 32 9.65 -2.53 -10.37
CA PRO A 32 9.03 -3.23 -11.50
C PRO A 32 8.11 -4.38 -11.06
N PHE A 33 6.93 -4.49 -11.69
CA PHE A 33 5.96 -5.53 -11.39
C PHE A 33 6.26 -6.80 -12.18
N ASP A 34 7.28 -7.57 -11.79
CA ASP A 34 7.75 -8.71 -12.58
C ASP A 34 7.02 -10.03 -12.33
N TYR A 35 6.24 -10.12 -11.25
CA TYR A 35 5.50 -11.34 -10.89
C TYR A 35 4.39 -11.67 -11.89
N VAL A 36 4.43 -12.91 -12.41
CA VAL A 36 3.41 -13.50 -13.28
C VAL A 36 2.97 -14.81 -12.64
N ASP A 37 1.67 -15.00 -12.47
CA ASP A 37 1.13 -16.23 -11.91
C ASP A 37 1.10 -17.39 -12.92
N SER A 38 0.66 -18.56 -12.48
CA SER A 38 0.55 -19.76 -13.32
C SER A 38 -0.44 -19.62 -14.49
N SER A 39 -1.34 -18.63 -14.46
CA SER A 39 -2.26 -18.34 -15.56
C SER A 39 -1.66 -17.42 -16.62
N GLY A 40 -0.43 -16.95 -16.42
CA GLY A 40 0.20 -15.94 -17.27
C GLY A 40 -0.26 -14.50 -16.93
N THR A 41 -1.01 -14.31 -15.84
CA THR A 41 -1.50 -12.99 -15.43
C THR A 41 -0.45 -12.29 -14.59
N ARG A 42 -0.12 -11.05 -14.95
CA ARG A 42 0.79 -10.21 -14.16
C ARG A 42 0.06 -9.64 -12.93
N LEU A 43 0.66 -9.77 -11.76
CA LEU A 43 0.11 -9.23 -10.50
C LEU A 43 1.11 -8.28 -9.83
N PRO A 44 0.67 -7.42 -8.89
CA PRO A 44 1.58 -6.55 -8.15
C PRO A 44 2.64 -7.33 -7.37
N SER A 45 2.24 -8.45 -6.76
CA SER A 45 3.11 -9.49 -6.19
C SER A 45 2.27 -10.75 -5.90
N SER A 46 2.88 -11.80 -5.36
CA SER A 46 2.18 -13.04 -4.97
C SER A 46 1.12 -12.83 -3.87
N GLN A 47 1.21 -11.75 -3.09
CA GLN A 47 0.31 -11.43 -1.98
C GLN A 47 -0.89 -10.57 -2.39
N TRP A 48 -0.99 -10.20 -3.67
CA TRP A 48 -2.04 -9.30 -4.16
C TRP A 48 -2.86 -9.97 -5.25
N LYS A 49 -4.08 -9.46 -5.45
CA LYS A 49 -4.96 -9.84 -6.55
C LYS A 49 -5.55 -8.60 -7.20
N ASN A 50 -5.67 -8.60 -8.52
CA ASN A 50 -6.39 -7.59 -9.28
C ASN A 50 -7.85 -8.01 -9.49
N GLY A 51 -8.72 -7.04 -9.74
CA GLY A 51 -10.12 -7.27 -10.05
C GLY A 51 -10.67 -6.23 -11.03
N GLY A 52 -11.77 -6.57 -11.69
CA GLY A 52 -12.40 -5.70 -12.69
C GLY A 52 -11.50 -5.50 -13.91
N VAL A 53 -11.36 -4.25 -14.37
CA VAL A 53 -10.54 -3.92 -15.56
C VAL A 53 -9.11 -3.51 -15.24
N THR A 54 -8.59 -3.88 -14.06
CA THR A 54 -7.23 -3.53 -13.65
C THR A 54 -6.19 -4.22 -14.52
N ASP A 55 -5.31 -3.41 -15.09
CA ASP A 55 -4.21 -3.84 -15.96
C ASP A 55 -2.87 -3.55 -15.28
N VAL A 56 -2.03 -4.59 -15.13
CA VAL A 56 -0.73 -4.51 -14.46
C VAL A 56 0.34 -4.50 -15.55
N SER A 57 0.98 -3.35 -15.74
CA SER A 57 2.17 -3.21 -16.60
C SER A 57 3.44 -3.36 -15.76
N LYS A 58 4.63 -3.47 -16.37
CA LYS A 58 5.90 -3.52 -15.62
C LYS A 58 6.16 -2.26 -14.79
N SER A 59 5.75 -1.08 -15.26
CA SER A 59 6.10 0.21 -14.65
C SER A 59 4.99 0.84 -13.81
N PHE A 60 3.72 0.48 -14.05
CA PHE A 60 2.58 1.01 -13.32
C PHE A 60 1.42 0.03 -13.36
N ILE A 61 0.48 0.20 -12.43
CA ILE A 61 -0.81 -0.49 -12.45
C ILE A 61 -1.89 0.52 -12.81
N ARG A 62 -2.72 0.18 -13.80
CA ARG A 62 -3.86 0.98 -14.22
C ARG A 62 -5.13 0.37 -13.67
N LEU A 63 -5.78 1.06 -12.73
CA LEU A 63 -7.06 0.62 -12.18
C LEU A 63 -8.19 0.75 -13.22
N THR A 64 -8.25 1.89 -13.92
CA THR A 64 -9.28 2.16 -14.92
C THR A 64 -8.68 2.87 -16.14
N PRO A 65 -9.16 2.57 -17.36
CA PRO A 65 -8.85 3.35 -18.54
C PRO A 65 -9.67 4.66 -18.55
N ASP A 66 -9.31 5.60 -19.44
CA ASP A 66 -10.09 6.82 -19.72
C ASP A 66 -11.35 6.49 -20.53
N ARG A 67 -12.22 5.66 -19.95
CA ARG A 67 -13.54 5.30 -20.45
C ARG A 67 -14.53 5.31 -19.30
N GLN A 68 -15.72 5.82 -19.56
CA GLN A 68 -16.77 5.89 -18.56
C GLN A 68 -17.16 4.49 -18.04
N SER A 69 -17.61 4.45 -16.79
CA SER A 69 -18.23 3.28 -16.15
C SER A 69 -17.33 2.04 -16.03
N LYS A 70 -16.01 2.24 -15.95
CA LYS A 70 -15.07 1.16 -15.66
C LYS A 70 -14.71 1.13 -14.17
N LYS A 71 -14.58 -0.07 -13.62
CA LYS A 71 -14.20 -0.34 -12.23
C LYS A 71 -13.04 -1.31 -12.21
N GLY A 72 -12.00 -0.98 -11.46
CA GLY A 72 -10.88 -1.85 -11.19
C GLY A 72 -10.48 -1.75 -9.73
N ALA A 73 -9.84 -2.78 -9.22
CA ALA A 73 -9.42 -2.85 -7.83
C ALA A 73 -8.18 -3.73 -7.70
N ILE A 74 -7.45 -3.49 -6.60
CA ILE A 74 -6.32 -4.30 -6.16
C ILE A 74 -6.57 -4.59 -4.68
N TRP A 75 -6.39 -5.84 -4.29
CA TRP A 75 -6.65 -6.29 -2.92
C TRP A 75 -5.49 -7.15 -2.43
N SER A 76 -5.09 -6.95 -1.17
CA SER A 76 -4.22 -7.89 -0.49
C SER A 76 -4.96 -9.21 -0.29
N ARG A 77 -4.24 -10.33 -0.37
CA ARG A 77 -4.76 -11.66 -0.07
C ARG A 77 -4.80 -11.91 1.44
N LYS A 78 -3.96 -11.22 2.21
CA LYS A 78 -3.93 -11.26 3.67
C LYS A 78 -4.62 -10.03 4.26
N ALA A 79 -5.24 -10.21 5.42
CA ALA A 79 -5.74 -9.10 6.23
C ALA A 79 -4.56 -8.31 6.84
N VAL A 80 -4.81 -7.04 7.18
CA VAL A 80 -3.78 -6.15 7.76
C VAL A 80 -3.31 -6.64 9.13
N GLY A 81 -4.22 -7.16 9.97
CA GLY A 81 -3.88 -7.91 11.19
C GLY A 81 -3.25 -7.09 12.33
N VAL A 82 -3.22 -5.75 12.22
CA VAL A 82 -2.69 -4.85 13.26
C VAL A 82 -3.71 -3.77 13.62
N ASP A 83 -3.65 -3.29 14.87
CA ASP A 83 -4.59 -2.29 15.40
C ASP A 83 -4.34 -0.88 14.83
N THR A 84 -3.08 -0.59 14.47
CA THR A 84 -2.69 0.69 13.89
C THR A 84 -1.76 0.45 12.71
N PHE A 85 -2.05 1.09 11.58
CA PHE A 85 -1.21 1.03 10.39
C PHE A 85 -1.18 2.39 9.70
N SER A 86 -0.14 2.58 8.88
CA SER A 86 -0.03 3.71 7.96
C SER A 86 0.24 3.17 6.56
N SER A 87 -0.25 3.86 5.54
CA SER A 87 -0.01 3.49 4.13
C SER A 87 0.31 4.71 3.30
N VAL A 88 1.26 4.54 2.38
CA VAL A 88 1.69 5.58 1.44
C VAL A 88 1.37 5.12 0.02
N PHE A 89 0.53 5.88 -0.68
CA PHE A 89 0.13 5.59 -2.05
C PHE A 89 0.70 6.62 -3.02
N LYS A 90 1.44 6.15 -4.04
CA LYS A 90 1.84 6.96 -5.18
C LYS A 90 0.89 6.68 -6.34
N PHE A 91 0.03 7.65 -6.67
CA PHE A 91 -0.95 7.52 -7.75
C PHE A 91 -1.01 8.77 -8.63
N ARG A 92 -1.55 8.60 -9.83
CA ARG A 92 -1.91 9.69 -10.75
C ARG A 92 -3.30 9.41 -11.26
N ILE A 93 -4.13 10.45 -11.32
CA ILE A 93 -5.42 10.42 -11.99
C ILE A 93 -5.27 11.18 -13.31
N SER A 94 -5.85 10.66 -14.38
CA SER A 94 -5.85 11.32 -15.69
C SER A 94 -7.12 10.97 -16.43
N GLY A 95 -7.64 11.93 -17.18
CA GLY A 95 -8.81 11.79 -18.03
C GLY A 95 -9.15 13.13 -18.65
N GLN A 96 -9.89 13.12 -19.76
CA GLN A 96 -10.24 14.34 -20.49
C GLN A 96 -11.19 15.27 -19.71
N GLY A 97 -11.76 14.80 -18.59
CA GLY A 97 -12.85 15.50 -17.89
C GLY A 97 -14.09 15.61 -18.77
N LYS A 98 -15.27 15.77 -18.17
CA LYS A 98 -16.40 16.28 -18.95
C LYS A 98 -16.15 17.76 -19.20
N LYS A 99 -15.82 18.15 -20.43
CA LYS A 99 -16.02 19.55 -20.86
C LYS A 99 -17.53 19.79 -20.76
N PHE A 100 -17.96 20.46 -19.69
CA PHE A 100 -19.32 20.97 -19.62
C PHE A 100 -19.43 22.08 -20.66
N LEU A 101 -20.05 21.77 -21.79
CA LEU A 101 -20.53 22.76 -22.75
C LEU A 101 -21.77 23.42 -22.15
N TRP A 102 -21.58 24.25 -21.12
CA TRP A 102 -22.52 25.35 -20.90
C TRP A 102 -21.99 26.48 -21.77
N GLY A 103 -22.65 26.67 -22.92
CA GLY A 103 -22.66 27.97 -23.58
C GLY A 103 -23.44 28.97 -22.73
#